data_AF-A0A1F6AJ19-F1
#
_entry.id   AF-A0A1F6AJ19-F1
#
_cell.length_a   1.000
_cell.length_b   1.000
_cell.length_c   1.000
_cell.angle_alpha   90.00
_cell.angle_beta   90.00
_cell.angle_gamma   90.00
#
_symmetry.space_group_name_H-M   'P 1'
#
loop_
_entity.id
_entity.type
_entity.pdbx_description
1 polymer ?
#
loop_
_entity_poly.entity_id
_entity_poly.type
_entity_poly.pdbx_seq_one_letter_code
_entity_poly.pdbx_strand_id
1 'polypeptide(L)'
;MILPKKASWALLTLYFIFDNVASYWAITRMGGRELNLVIAPLVETYPFLYFLCIPAQIIAIYLIALFLREVVVAMTRHWKFFDKTIIERIILASIAIYWPIANSSLNVMFIFGFRGQGYLWGTSTSIGITVALGYGLLSLYLFSRKK
;
A
#
# COMPACT_ATOMS: atom_id res chain seq x y z
N MET A 1 -11.14 -14.96 -6.34
CA MET A 1 -11.53 -14.06 -7.47
C MET A 1 -10.53 -12.92 -7.50
N ILE A 2 -9.89 -12.63 -8.63
CA ILE A 2 -8.83 -11.59 -8.70
C ILE A 2 -9.51 -10.22 -8.77
N LEU A 3 -9.10 -9.28 -7.91
CA LEU A 3 -9.69 -7.93 -7.89
C LEU A 3 -9.41 -7.22 -9.23
N PRO A 4 -10.39 -6.51 -9.82
CA PRO A 4 -10.13 -5.72 -11.03
C PRO A 4 -9.06 -4.64 -10.78
N LYS A 5 -8.24 -4.36 -11.80
CA LYS A 5 -7.18 -3.32 -11.75
C LYS A 5 -7.74 -1.96 -11.34
N LYS A 6 -8.86 -1.54 -11.93
CA LYS A 6 -9.53 -0.27 -11.61
C LYS A 6 -9.98 -0.21 -10.15
N ALA A 7 -10.54 -1.30 -9.62
CA ALA A 7 -10.96 -1.37 -8.22
C ALA A 7 -9.76 -1.30 -7.27
N SER A 8 -8.64 -1.96 -7.60
CA SER A 8 -7.42 -1.93 -6.79
C SER A 8 -6.86 -0.50 -6.70
N TRP A 9 -6.82 0.21 -7.83
CA TRP A 9 -6.40 1.61 -7.87
C TRP A 9 -7.34 2.54 -7.11
N ALA A 10 -8.65 2.34 -7.23
CA ALA A 10 -9.63 3.12 -6.49
C ALA A 10 -9.47 2.96 -4.97
N LEU A 11 -9.28 1.71 -4.50
CA LEU A 11 -9.02 1.42 -3.09
C LEU A 11 -7.71 2.06 -2.61
N LEU A 12 -6.61 1.88 -3.36
CA LEU A 12 -5.31 2.48 -3.02
C LEU A 12 -5.40 4.01 -2.94
N THR A 13 -6.05 4.64 -3.92
CA THR A 13 -6.24 6.09 -3.94
C THR A 13 -7.05 6.55 -2.72
N LEU A 14 -8.11 5.83 -2.37
CA LEU A 14 -8.91 6.12 -1.18
C LEU A 14 -8.06 6.01 0.09
N TYR A 15 -7.24 4.96 0.23
CA TYR A 15 -6.34 4.80 1.38
C TYR A 15 -5.29 5.90 1.45
N PHE A 16 -4.68 6.29 0.33
CA PHE A 16 -3.71 7.40 0.31
C PHE A 16 -4.36 8.71 0.72
N ILE A 17 -5.56 9.02 0.20
CA ILE A 17 -6.30 10.22 0.61
C ILE A 17 -6.57 10.17 2.12
N PHE A 18 -7.11 9.06 2.60
CA PHE A 18 -7.41 8.87 4.01
C PHE A 18 -6.17 9.05 4.90
N ASP A 19 -5.06 8.38 4.57
CA ASP A 19 -3.84 8.41 5.37
C ASP A 19 -3.23 9.81 5.43
N ASN A 20 -3.13 10.50 4.30
CA ASN A 20 -2.57 11.85 4.27
C ASN A 20 -3.48 12.87 4.96
N VAL A 21 -4.81 12.74 4.84
CA VAL A 21 -5.77 13.59 5.56
C VAL A 21 -5.69 13.33 7.07
N ALA A 22 -5.61 12.07 7.49
CA ALA A 22 -5.48 11.69 8.89
C ALA A 22 -4.17 12.21 9.49
N SER A 23 -3.04 12.04 8.80
CA SER A 23 -1.74 12.57 9.22
C SER A 23 -1.73 14.11 9.28
N TYR A 24 -2.32 14.78 8.30
CA TYR A 24 -2.49 16.24 8.32
C TYR A 24 -3.26 16.69 9.57
N TRP A 25 -4.37 16.03 9.90
CA TRP A 25 -5.15 16.33 11.09
C TRP A 25 -4.37 16.03 12.38
N ALA A 26 -3.64 14.92 12.41
CA ALA A 26 -2.82 14.52 13.55
C ALA A 26 -1.79 15.61 13.92
N ILE A 27 -1.06 16.12 12.93
CA ILE A 27 -0.06 17.16 13.16
C ILE A 27 -0.70 18.52 13.47
N THR A 28 -1.67 18.95 12.67
CA THR A 28 -2.22 20.31 12.78
C THR A 28 -3.16 20.51 13.96
N ARG A 29 -3.89 19.48 14.39
CA ARG A 29 -4.93 19.59 15.43
C ARG A 29 -4.61 18.84 16.71
N MET A 30 -3.73 17.85 16.66
CA MET A 30 -3.49 16.95 17.81
C MET A 30 -2.05 16.95 18.31
N GLY A 31 -1.16 17.77 17.72
CA GLY A 31 0.25 17.83 18.09
C GLY A 31 1.00 16.51 17.83
N GLY A 32 0.51 15.70 16.89
CA GLY A 32 1.17 14.49 16.44
C GLY A 32 2.51 14.79 15.75
N ARG A 33 3.33 13.76 15.59
CA ARG A 33 4.58 13.80 14.82
C ARG A 33 4.55 12.74 13.74
N GLU A 34 5.17 13.02 12.61
CA GLU A 34 5.25 12.11 11.49
C GLU A 34 6.25 10.99 11.81
N LEU A 35 5.83 9.73 11.61
CA LEU A 35 6.68 8.57 11.84
C LEU A 35 7.65 8.35 10.67
N ASN A 36 7.27 8.80 9.47
CA ASN A 36 8.13 8.70 8.30
C ASN A 36 9.20 9.81 8.31
N LEU A 37 10.39 9.43 8.76
CA LEU A 37 11.57 10.31 8.86
C LEU A 37 11.94 11.05 7.57
N VAL A 38 11.60 10.50 6.40
CA VAL A 38 11.94 11.09 5.10
C VAL A 38 11.12 12.34 4.84
N ILE A 39 9.82 12.31 5.17
CA ILE A 39 8.90 13.41 4.90
C ILE A 39 8.65 14.30 6.12
N ALA A 40 8.91 13.79 7.33
CA ALA A 40 8.65 14.47 8.60
C ALA A 40 9.14 15.93 8.64
N PRO A 41 10.39 16.27 8.24
CA PRO A 41 10.86 17.66 8.32
C PRO A 41 10.05 18.62 7.45
N LEU A 42 9.55 18.15 6.31
CA LEU A 42 8.79 18.95 5.36
C LEU A 42 7.34 19.12 5.82
N VAL A 43 6.69 18.02 6.18
CA VAL A 43 5.25 18.02 6.48
C VAL A 43 4.93 18.52 7.88
N GLU A 44 5.86 18.43 8.84
CA GLU A 44 5.69 19.04 10.15
C GLU A 44 5.82 20.58 10.08
N THR A 45 6.68 21.08 9.19
CA THR A 45 6.85 22.53 8.96
C THR A 45 5.75 23.09 8.05
N TYR A 46 5.39 22.35 7.00
CA TYR A 46 4.39 22.72 6.01
C TYR A 46 3.34 21.60 5.84
N PRO A 47 2.34 21.50 6.75
CA PRO A 47 1.38 20.41 6.75
C PRO A 47 0.58 20.26 5.45
N PHE A 48 0.37 21.33 4.69
CA PHE A 48 -0.29 21.23 3.38
C PHE A 48 0.43 20.33 2.37
N LEU A 49 1.73 20.04 2.57
CA LEU A 49 2.50 19.15 1.71
C LEU A 49 1.97 17.70 1.74
N TYR A 50 1.22 17.29 2.78
CA TYR A 50 0.53 15.98 2.78
C TYR A 50 -0.37 15.77 1.57
N PHE A 51 -1.01 16.83 1.04
CA PHE A 51 -1.86 16.69 -0.14
C PHE A 51 -1.05 16.47 -1.42
N LEU A 52 0.20 16.94 -1.49
CA LEU A 52 1.13 16.65 -2.59
C LEU A 52 1.73 15.24 -2.47
N CYS A 53 1.76 14.67 -1.26
CA CYS A 53 2.17 13.29 -1.06
C CYS A 53 1.18 12.29 -1.70
N ILE A 54 -0.10 12.62 -1.85
CA ILE A 54 -1.10 11.75 -2.48
C ILE A 54 -0.72 11.41 -3.95
N PRO A 55 -0.58 12.37 -4.88
CA PRO A 55 -0.17 12.05 -6.24
C PRO A 55 1.24 11.42 -6.30
N ALA A 56 2.15 11.83 -5.41
CA ALA A 56 3.49 11.22 -5.33
C ALA A 56 3.43 9.73 -4.96
N GLN A 57 2.58 9.33 -4.00
CA GLN A 57 2.37 7.95 -3.61
C GLN A 57 1.75 7.13 -4.74
N ILE A 58 0.77 7.68 -5.48
CA ILE A 58 0.19 7.01 -6.65
C ILE A 58 1.27 6.72 -7.70
N ILE A 59 2.11 7.71 -8.03
CA ILE A 59 3.21 7.55 -8.98
C ILE A 59 4.22 6.52 -8.48
N ALA A 60 4.64 6.60 -7.21
CA ALA A 60 5.58 5.66 -6.63
C ALA A 60 5.05 4.22 -6.69
N ILE A 61 3.79 4.00 -6.33
CA ILE A 61 3.15 2.67 -6.35
C ILE A 61 2.96 2.17 -7.77
N TYR A 62 2.70 3.06 -8.73
CA TYR A 62 2.65 2.69 -10.14
C TYR A 62 4.01 2.16 -10.62
N LEU A 63 5.09 2.87 -10.30
CA LEU A 63 6.45 2.45 -10.63
C LEU A 63 6.84 1.14 -9.93
N ILE A 64 6.49 0.98 -8.66
CA ILE A 64 6.70 -0.27 -7.91
C ILE A 64 5.95 -1.42 -8.56
N ALA A 65 4.68 -1.23 -8.93
CA ALA A 65 3.88 -2.27 -9.57
C ALA A 65 4.46 -2.68 -10.93
N LEU A 66 4.94 -1.71 -11.73
CA LEU A 66 5.64 -1.98 -12.98
C LEU A 66 6.94 -2.76 -12.76
N PHE A 67 7.75 -2.33 -11.81
CA PHE A 67 9.01 -3.01 -11.46
C PHE A 67 8.75 -4.45 -11.01
N LEU A 68 7.84 -4.65 -10.06
CA LEU A 68 7.46 -5.98 -9.56
C LEU A 68 6.91 -6.87 -10.68
N ARG A 69 6.14 -6.31 -11.62
CA ARG A 69 5.65 -7.06 -12.79
C ARG A 69 6.82 -7.62 -13.60
N GLU A 70 7.81 -6.80 -13.92
CA GLU A 70 8.97 -7.27 -14.69
C GLU A 70 9.81 -8.29 -13.90
N VAL A 71 9.96 -8.12 -12.59
CA VAL A 71 10.62 -9.11 -11.71
C VAL A 71 9.88 -10.45 -11.74
N VAL A 72 8.56 -10.44 -11.53
CA VAL A 72 7.75 -11.67 -11.55
C VAL A 72 7.84 -12.34 -12.92
N VAL A 73 7.69 -11.59 -14.01
CA VAL A 73 7.80 -12.11 -15.38
C VAL A 73 9.17 -12.74 -15.62
N ALA A 74 10.26 -12.12 -15.16
CA ALA A 74 11.61 -12.66 -15.29
C ALA A 74 11.77 -13.98 -14.51
N MET A 75 11.24 -14.05 -13.28
CA MET A 75 11.28 -15.26 -12.45
C MET A 75 10.40 -16.39 -13.01
N THR A 76 9.26 -16.04 -13.62
CA THR A 76 8.32 -17.00 -14.20
C THR A 76 8.59 -17.28 -15.68
N ARG A 77 9.78 -16.96 -16.22
CA ARG A 77 10.12 -17.20 -17.64
C ARG A 77 9.90 -18.65 -18.09
N HIS A 78 10.02 -19.61 -17.19
CA HIS A 78 9.75 -21.03 -17.46
C HIS A 78 8.25 -21.37 -17.50
N TRP A 79 7.39 -20.52 -16.94
CA TRP A 79 5.93 -20.70 -16.88
C TRP A 79 5.30 -19.96 -18.06
N LYS A 80 5.18 -20.65 -19.19
CA LYS A 80 4.84 -20.12 -20.54
C LYS A 80 3.51 -19.36 -20.72
N PHE A 81 2.75 -19.00 -19.67
CA PHE A 81 1.32 -18.68 -19.85
C PHE A 81 0.71 -17.52 -19.06
N PHE A 82 1.48 -16.73 -18.33
CA PHE A 82 0.91 -15.58 -17.60
C PHE A 82 0.88 -14.31 -18.44
N ASP A 83 -0.33 -13.82 -18.71
CA ASP A 83 -0.55 -12.48 -19.28
C ASP A 83 -0.05 -11.43 -18.27
N LYS A 84 0.79 -10.50 -18.74
CA LYS A 84 1.33 -9.38 -17.96
C LYS A 84 0.21 -8.60 -17.24
N THR A 85 -0.95 -8.49 -17.86
CA THR A 85 -2.13 -7.82 -17.31
C THR A 85 -2.65 -8.49 -16.04
N ILE A 86 -2.56 -9.82 -15.97
CA ILE A 86 -3.05 -10.61 -14.83
C ILE A 86 -2.06 -10.52 -13.68
N ILE A 87 -0.77 -10.62 -13.97
CA ILE A 87 0.31 -10.41 -12.98
C ILE A 87 0.15 -9.02 -12.34
N GLU A 88 -0.05 -7.98 -13.16
CA GLU A 88 -0.23 -6.62 -12.65
C GLU A 88 -1.48 -6.48 -11.76
N ARG A 89 -2.60 -7.13 -12.12
CA ARG A 89 -3.82 -7.16 -11.27
C ARG A 89 -3.54 -7.80 -9.92
N ILE A 90 -2.82 -8.92 -9.89
CA ILE A 90 -2.47 -9.62 -8.65
C ILE A 90 -1.56 -8.75 -7.79
N ILE A 91 -0.54 -8.13 -8.38
CA ILE A 91 0.38 -7.22 -7.67
C ILE A 91 -0.40 -6.05 -7.05
N LEU A 92 -1.22 -5.36 -7.84
CA LEU A 92 -1.99 -4.21 -7.35
C LEU A 92 -2.98 -4.60 -6.24
N ALA A 93 -3.65 -5.74 -6.38
CA ALA A 93 -4.52 -6.26 -5.32
C ALA A 93 -3.72 -6.61 -4.06
N SER A 94 -2.53 -7.18 -4.20
CA SER A 94 -1.65 -7.50 -3.06
C SER A 94 -1.21 -6.23 -2.34
N ILE A 95 -0.84 -5.17 -3.08
CA ILE A 95 -0.50 -3.86 -2.51
C ILE A 95 -1.74 -3.24 -1.82
N ALA A 96 -2.91 -3.34 -2.44
CA ALA A 96 -4.17 -2.85 -1.86
C ALA A 96 -4.59 -3.59 -0.58
N ILE A 97 -4.17 -4.84 -0.40
CA ILE A 97 -4.37 -5.60 0.85
C ILE A 97 -3.33 -5.20 1.90
N TYR A 98 -2.06 -5.10 1.49
CA TYR A 98 -0.96 -4.69 2.37
C TYR A 98 -1.21 -3.33 3.02
N TRP A 99 -1.60 -2.34 2.21
CA TRP A 99 -1.64 -0.94 2.63
C TRP A 99 -2.52 -0.65 3.85
N PRO A 100 -3.81 -1.05 3.88
CA PRO A 100 -4.66 -0.76 5.04
C PRO A 100 -4.20 -1.48 6.31
N ILE A 101 -3.52 -2.64 6.18
CA ILE A 101 -2.98 -3.37 7.32
C ILE A 101 -1.75 -2.64 7.88
N ALA A 102 -0.81 -2.26 7.01
CA ALA A 102 0.47 -1.70 7.43
C ALA A 102 0.40 -0.22 7.82
N ASN A 103 -0.39 0.59 7.09
CA ASN A 103 -0.40 2.05 7.24
C ASN A 103 -1.74 2.53 7.81
N SER A 104 -2.85 2.25 7.13
CA SER A 104 -4.13 2.88 7.48
C SER A 104 -4.67 2.42 8.83
N SER A 105 -4.35 1.21 9.28
CA SER A 105 -4.72 0.71 10.60
C SER A 105 -4.20 1.61 11.74
N LEU A 106 -2.96 2.10 11.64
CA LEU A 106 -2.38 2.98 12.65
C LEU A 106 -3.05 4.35 12.67
N ASN A 107 -3.36 4.90 11.48
CA ASN A 107 -4.11 6.14 11.37
C ASN A 107 -5.54 6.01 11.90
N VAL A 108 -6.20 4.87 11.64
CA VAL A 108 -7.51 4.55 12.22
C VAL A 108 -7.43 4.49 13.75
N MET A 109 -6.46 3.77 14.30
CA MET A 109 -6.24 3.71 15.76
C MET A 109 -6.00 5.11 16.35
N PHE A 110 -5.21 5.93 15.67
CA PHE A 110 -4.96 7.30 16.09
C PHE A 110 -6.24 8.16 16.10
N ILE A 111 -7.09 8.06 15.08
CA ILE A 111 -8.39 8.75 15.02
C ILE A 111 -9.31 8.34 16.17
N PHE A 112 -9.27 7.07 16.59
CA PHE A 112 -10.00 6.57 17.75
C PHE A 112 -9.35 6.92 19.10
N GLY A 113 -8.26 7.70 19.10
CA GLY A 113 -7.62 8.23 20.31
C GLY A 113 -6.49 7.36 20.87
N PHE A 114 -6.13 6.25 20.22
CA PHE A 114 -4.98 5.45 20.64
C PHE A 114 -3.67 6.14 20.26
N ARG A 115 -2.96 6.70 21.25
CA ARG A 115 -1.70 7.42 21.05
C ARG A 115 -0.48 6.52 21.31
N GLY A 116 0.65 6.88 20.73
CA GLY A 116 1.95 6.20 20.97
C GLY A 116 2.08 4.82 20.35
N GLN A 117 1.20 4.42 19.43
CA GLN A 117 1.18 3.08 18.83
C GLN A 117 2.17 2.88 17.67
N GLY A 118 3.12 3.81 17.48
CA GLY A 118 4.11 3.74 16.39
C GLY A 118 4.97 2.47 16.44
N TYR A 119 5.20 1.90 17.62
CA TYR A 119 5.94 0.64 17.78
C TYR A 119 5.25 -0.56 17.11
N LEU A 120 3.92 -0.50 16.91
CA LEU A 120 3.17 -1.56 16.22
C LEU A 120 3.40 -1.55 14.71
N TRP A 121 3.98 -0.48 14.14
CA TRP A 121 4.16 -0.35 12.70
C TRP A 121 4.97 -1.51 12.10
N GLY A 122 6.04 -1.96 12.78
CA GLY A 122 6.83 -3.10 12.31
C GLY A 122 6.02 -4.40 12.29
N THR A 123 5.21 -4.64 13.32
CA THR A 123 4.32 -5.80 13.41
C THR A 123 3.24 -5.75 12.34
N SER A 124 2.54 -4.63 12.19
CA SER A 124 1.50 -4.41 11.17
C SER A 124 2.05 -4.56 9.76
N THR A 125 3.25 -4.04 9.50
CA THR A 125 3.96 -4.19 8.23
C THR A 125 4.26 -5.67 7.94
N SER A 126 4.77 -6.41 8.92
CA SER A 126 5.10 -7.83 8.77
C SER A 126 3.86 -8.69 8.49
N ILE A 127 2.76 -8.41 9.20
CA ILE A 127 1.46 -9.05 8.96
C ILE A 127 0.95 -8.71 7.56
N GLY A 128 0.97 -7.43 7.19
CA GLY A 128 0.54 -6.95 5.88
C GLY A 128 1.31 -7.63 4.74
N ILE A 129 2.64 -7.73 4.85
CA ILE A 129 3.49 -8.42 3.86
C ILE A 129 3.10 -9.90 3.78
N THR A 130 2.94 -10.57 4.92
CA THR A 130 2.61 -12.00 4.96
C THR A 130 1.27 -12.28 4.27
N VAL A 131 0.24 -11.47 4.58
CA VAL A 131 -1.09 -11.61 3.97
C VAL A 131 -1.06 -11.28 2.48
N ALA A 132 -0.36 -10.22 2.08
CA ALA A 132 -0.24 -9.82 0.67
C ALA A 132 0.51 -10.86 -0.17
N LEU A 133 1.62 -11.40 0.33
CA LEU A 133 2.35 -12.49 -0.32
C LEU A 133 1.52 -13.76 -0.39
N GLY A 134 0.80 -14.12 0.68
CA GLY A 134 -0.12 -15.25 0.69
C GLY A 134 -1.21 -15.13 -0.38
N TYR A 135 -1.83 -13.95 -0.50
CA TYR A 135 -2.79 -13.66 -1.56
C TYR A 135 -2.17 -13.76 -2.95
N GLY A 136 -0.98 -13.18 -3.15
CA GLY A 136 -0.27 -13.19 -4.43
C GLY A 136 0.07 -14.60 -4.90
N LEU A 137 0.68 -15.42 -4.03
CA LEU A 137 1.05 -16.80 -4.32
C LEU A 137 -0.17 -17.68 -4.58
N LEU A 138 -1.20 -17.57 -3.74
CA LEU A 138 -2.45 -18.31 -3.92
C LEU A 138 -3.14 -17.93 -5.24
N SER A 139 -3.17 -16.65 -5.58
CA SER A 139 -3.79 -16.17 -6.82
C SER A 139 -3.05 -16.65 -8.06
N LEU A 140 -1.70 -16.64 -8.03
CA LEU A 140 -0.88 -17.20 -9.10
C LEU A 140 -1.11 -18.71 -9.26
N TYR A 141 -1.12 -19.46 -8.16
CA TYR A 141 -1.35 -20.90 -8.15
C TYR A 141 -2.75 -21.30 -8.68
N LEU A 142 -3.80 -20.61 -8.23
CA LEU A 142 -5.16 -20.86 -8.71
C LEU A 142 -5.30 -20.54 -10.20
N PHE A 143 -4.59 -19.53 -10.68
CA PHE A 143 -4.64 -19.15 -12.09
C PHE A 143 -3.85 -20.12 -12.98
N SER A 144 -2.72 -20.67 -12.51
CA SER A 144 -1.98 -21.70 -13.25
C SER A 144 -2.76 -23.00 -13.40
N ARG A 145 -3.68 -23.33 -12.47
CA ARG A 145 -4.51 -24.55 -12.54
C ARG A 145 -5.78 -24.43 -13.38
N LYS A 146 -6.19 -23.21 -13.73
CA LYS A 146 -7.41 -22.95 -14.52
C LYS A 146 -7.18 -22.96 -16.04
N LYS A 147 -5.92 -23.06 -16.47
CA LYS A 147 -5.52 -23.32 -17.87
C LYS A 147 -5.05 -24.76 -17.98
#